data_AF-A0A4Y2AHW2-F1
#
_entry.id   AF-A0A4Y2AHW2-F1
#
_cell.length_a   1.000
_cell.length_b   1.000
_cell.length_c   1.000
_cell.angle_alpha   90.00
_cell.angle_beta   90.00
_cell.angle_gamma   90.00
#
_symmetry.space_group_name_H-M   'P 1'
#
loop_
_entity.id
_entity.type
_entity.pdbx_description
1 polymer ?
#
loop_
_entity_poly.entity_id
_entity_poly.type
_entity_poly.pdbx_seq_one_letter_code
_entity_poly.pdbx_strand_id
1 'polypeptide(L)'
;MKVLLSKEESPTSAHPLVEPVIQIQHIELNKDWYLKFVKERCFSSLSPAKECAHLLSHLKYEDILTVMVSKDFQLPILEQCLILGAKLISCTEKYLSSKSNDPFLGITESPGSALYRSAQSTLLQHLADFMTLLPRTSKHQMRMHKLFSEKSFWEILFFIVPCTCSFLVTQDSLPDRNIPNDSSDDIVHLSAICCEKLQRLHEMSDGPLQSPAALENLPVFPPAMFIVGKASPIVIKFKEGPRIIYHDH
;
A
#
# COMPACT_ATOMS: atom_id res chain seq x y z
N MET A 1 78.86 28.89 20.98
CA MET A 1 78.68 29.78 22.14
C MET A 1 77.21 29.73 22.55
N LYS A 2 76.95 29.54 23.84
CA LYS A 2 75.65 29.23 24.49
C LYS A 2 74.54 30.26 24.22
N VAL A 3 73.27 29.80 24.16
CA VAL A 3 72.20 30.27 25.06
C VAL A 3 71.24 29.09 25.35
N LEU A 4 71.07 28.81 26.65
CA LEU A 4 70.06 27.94 27.27
C LEU A 4 68.75 28.72 27.41
N LEU A 5 67.59 28.07 27.23
CA LEU A 5 66.40 28.39 28.02
C LEU A 5 65.57 27.11 28.22
N SER A 6 65.57 26.60 29.45
CA SER A 6 64.74 25.51 29.93
C SER A 6 63.33 26.01 30.26
N LYS A 7 62.29 25.18 30.13
CA LYS A 7 61.17 25.20 31.07
C LYS A 7 60.49 23.82 31.19
N GLU A 8 60.27 23.45 32.45
CA GLU A 8 59.70 22.22 33.00
C GLU A 8 58.25 21.90 32.59
N GLU A 9 57.96 20.63 32.84
CA GLU A 9 56.71 19.86 32.89
C GLU A 9 55.41 20.61 33.26
N SER A 10 54.31 20.18 32.64
CA SER A 10 53.05 19.96 33.38
C SER A 10 52.21 18.87 32.68
N PRO A 11 51.66 17.89 33.43
CA PRO A 11 50.82 16.85 32.87
C PRO A 11 49.41 17.40 32.69
N THR A 12 48.95 17.59 31.45
CA THR A 12 47.57 17.97 31.20
C THR A 12 46.67 16.76 31.38
N SER A 13 46.16 16.65 32.61
CA SER A 13 44.95 15.97 33.05
C SER A 13 44.08 15.39 31.92
N ALA A 14 44.09 14.07 31.78
CA ALA A 14 43.08 13.33 31.03
C ALA A 14 41.75 13.38 31.82
N HIS A 15 40.83 14.23 31.39
CA HIS A 15 39.50 14.34 31.98
C HIS A 15 38.63 13.14 31.56
N PRO A 16 37.86 12.48 32.46
CA PRO A 16 37.15 11.22 32.15
C PRO A 16 35.88 11.36 31.29
N LEU A 17 35.70 12.48 30.58
CA LEU A 17 34.49 12.81 29.82
C LEU A 17 34.83 13.33 28.41
N VAL A 18 35.86 12.79 27.78
CA VAL A 18 35.98 12.89 26.32
C VAL A 18 35.03 11.84 25.75
N GLU A 19 33.77 12.20 25.59
CA GLU A 19 32.87 11.46 24.70
C GLU A 19 33.57 11.31 23.36
N PRO A 20 33.65 10.10 22.79
CA PRO A 20 34.27 9.93 21.49
C PRO A 20 33.50 10.80 20.50
N VAL A 21 34.17 11.84 20.00
CA VAL A 21 33.65 12.65 18.90
C VAL A 21 33.53 11.71 17.72
N ILE A 22 32.31 11.21 17.47
CA ILE A 22 32.02 10.35 16.33
C ILE A 22 32.28 11.21 15.09
N GLN A 23 33.43 11.00 14.46
CA GLN A 23 33.73 11.63 13.17
C GLN A 23 32.81 11.02 12.12
N ILE A 24 31.71 11.73 11.83
CA ILE A 24 30.68 11.35 10.84
C ILE A 24 31.27 11.12 9.42
N GLN A 25 32.53 11.54 9.20
CA GLN A 25 33.23 11.48 7.92
C GLN A 25 33.51 10.05 7.40
N HIS A 26 33.34 9.01 8.22
CA HIS A 26 33.60 7.61 7.85
C HIS A 26 32.38 6.67 7.98
N ILE A 27 31.15 7.20 8.00
CA ILE A 27 29.95 6.35 7.92
C ILE A 27 29.70 5.99 6.45
N GLU A 28 30.21 4.85 6.01
CA GLU A 28 29.77 4.25 4.75
C GLU A 28 28.35 3.72 4.92
N LEU A 29 27.42 4.25 4.13
CA LEU A 29 26.02 3.85 4.16
C LEU A 29 25.90 2.44 3.55
N ASN A 30 25.84 1.43 4.42
CA ASN A 30 25.75 0.04 3.98
C ASN A 30 24.32 -0.29 3.50
N LYS A 31 24.13 -0.29 2.17
CA LYS A 31 22.86 -0.61 1.52
C LYS A 31 22.32 -1.98 1.94
N ASP A 32 23.19 -2.99 1.98
CA ASP A 32 22.79 -4.38 2.26
C ASP A 32 22.32 -4.54 3.71
N TRP A 33 23.00 -3.86 4.64
CA TRP A 33 22.56 -3.77 6.03
C TRP A 33 21.18 -3.12 6.14
N TYR A 34 20.97 -2.00 5.45
CA TYR A 34 19.67 -1.32 5.48
C TYR A 34 18.57 -2.20 4.88
N LEU A 35 18.81 -2.83 3.73
CA LEU A 35 17.84 -3.73 3.11
C LEU A 35 17.49 -4.92 4.01
N LYS A 36 18.49 -5.50 4.70
CA LYS A 36 18.27 -6.57 5.68
C LYS A 36 17.39 -6.08 6.83
N PHE A 37 17.67 -4.91 7.38
CA PHE A 37 16.84 -4.30 8.43
C PHE A 37 15.41 -4.05 7.95
N VAL A 38 15.22 -3.50 6.74
CA VAL A 38 13.87 -3.28 6.18
C VAL A 38 13.12 -4.59 6.05
N LYS A 39 13.76 -5.68 5.61
CA LYS A 39 13.15 -7.02 5.55
C LYS A 39 12.74 -7.52 6.92
N GLU A 40 13.61 -7.45 7.92
CA GLU A 40 13.30 -7.87 9.30
C GLU A 40 12.08 -7.12 9.87
N ARG A 41 11.97 -5.82 9.59
CA ARG A 41 10.81 -5.03 9.99
C ARG A 41 9.57 -5.40 9.19
N CYS A 42 9.64 -5.42 7.85
CA CYS A 42 8.47 -5.64 7.00
C CYS A 42 7.94 -7.09 7.02
N PHE A 43 8.72 -8.04 7.54
CA PHE A 43 8.31 -9.44 7.69
C PHE A 43 7.78 -9.76 9.09
N SER A 44 7.93 -8.84 10.04
CA SER A 44 7.41 -9.02 11.40
C SER A 44 5.98 -8.47 11.52
N SER A 45 5.07 -9.28 12.06
CA SER A 45 3.69 -8.89 12.34
C SER A 45 3.54 -7.86 13.47
N LEU A 46 4.61 -7.63 14.25
CA LEU A 46 4.64 -6.64 15.33
C LEU A 46 5.00 -5.23 14.85
N SER A 47 5.44 -5.11 13.60
CA SER A 47 5.89 -3.84 13.04
C SER A 47 4.72 -2.95 12.64
N PRO A 48 4.70 -1.68 13.05
CA PRO A 48 3.70 -0.74 12.58
C PRO A 48 3.80 -0.55 11.05
N ALA A 49 2.70 -0.81 10.34
CA ALA A 49 2.65 -0.76 8.88
C ALA A 49 3.11 0.59 8.28
N LYS A 50 2.79 1.70 8.98
CA LYS A 50 3.20 3.05 8.59
C LYS A 50 4.72 3.24 8.62
N GLU A 51 5.39 2.72 9.64
CA GLU A 51 6.84 2.78 9.75
C GLU A 51 7.51 1.97 8.64
N CYS A 52 6.99 0.77 8.37
CA CYS A 52 7.47 -0.06 7.26
C CYS A 52 7.34 0.66 5.91
N ALA A 53 6.22 1.35 5.65
CA ALA A 53 6.06 2.14 4.43
C ALA A 53 7.12 3.26 4.33
N HIS A 54 7.44 3.92 5.44
CA HIS A 54 8.51 4.92 5.47
C HIS A 54 9.89 4.30 5.19
N LEU A 55 10.20 3.15 5.76
CA LEU A 55 11.45 2.44 5.49
C LEU A 55 11.57 2.05 4.00
N LEU A 56 10.49 1.53 3.42
CA LEU A 56 10.44 1.17 2.00
C LEU A 56 10.59 2.41 1.08
N SER A 57 10.14 3.59 1.51
CA SER A 57 10.24 4.84 0.72
C SER A 57 11.68 5.31 0.46
N HIS A 58 12.66 4.75 1.18
CA HIS A 58 14.08 5.07 1.01
C HIS A 58 14.84 4.05 0.13
N LEU A 59 14.15 3.00 -0.33
CA LEU A 59 14.72 2.00 -1.22
C LEU A 59 14.47 2.34 -2.69
N LYS A 60 15.24 1.73 -3.58
CA LYS A 60 14.99 1.77 -5.02
C LYS A 60 13.88 0.78 -5.38
N TYR A 61 13.21 1.02 -6.50
CA TYR A 61 12.12 0.20 -7.01
C TYR A 61 12.41 -1.32 -6.94
N GLU A 62 13.57 -1.76 -7.43
CA GLU A 62 13.96 -3.18 -7.44
C GLU A 62 14.04 -3.80 -6.03
N ASP A 63 14.58 -3.04 -5.08
CA ASP A 63 14.70 -3.49 -3.68
C ASP A 63 13.33 -3.52 -3.00
N ILE A 64 12.47 -2.52 -3.25
CA ILE A 64 11.09 -2.48 -2.75
C ILE A 64 10.32 -3.70 -3.24
N LEU A 65 10.37 -3.96 -4.56
CA LEU A 65 9.66 -5.07 -5.17
C LEU A 65 10.14 -6.41 -4.59
N THR A 66 11.46 -6.57 -4.40
CA THR A 66 12.05 -7.77 -3.77
C THR A 66 11.51 -8.01 -2.35
N VAL A 67 11.22 -6.95 -1.59
CA VAL A 67 10.61 -7.07 -0.26
C VAL A 67 9.12 -7.41 -0.38
N MET A 68 8.38 -6.73 -1.25
CA MET A 68 6.91 -6.86 -1.38
C MET A 68 6.46 -8.22 -1.93
N VAL A 69 7.21 -8.82 -2.86
CA VAL A 69 6.87 -10.14 -3.45
C VAL A 69 7.26 -11.31 -2.54
N SER A 70 7.94 -11.05 -1.42
CA SER A 70 8.28 -12.09 -0.46
C SER A 70 7.03 -12.63 0.22
N LYS A 71 6.95 -13.95 0.39
CA LYS A 71 5.85 -14.62 1.12
C LYS A 71 5.71 -14.16 2.57
N ASP A 72 6.80 -13.65 3.16
CA ASP A 72 6.85 -13.22 4.56
C ASP A 72 6.42 -11.75 4.71
N PHE A 73 6.18 -11.05 3.60
CA PHE A 73 5.74 -9.67 3.59
C PHE A 73 4.37 -9.50 4.26
N GLN A 74 4.29 -8.54 5.19
CA GLN A 74 3.03 -8.26 5.88
C GLN A 74 2.13 -7.39 4.99
N LEU A 75 1.07 -8.00 4.48
CA LEU A 75 0.10 -7.40 3.57
C LEU A 75 -0.44 -6.00 4.01
N PRO A 76 -0.75 -5.72 5.30
CA PRO A 76 -1.20 -4.39 5.72
C PRO A 76 -0.23 -3.24 5.43
N ILE A 77 1.06 -3.53 5.22
CA ILE A 77 2.07 -2.54 4.81
C ILE A 77 1.75 -1.98 3.41
N LEU A 78 1.17 -2.80 2.53
CA LEU A 78 0.89 -2.44 1.14
C LEU A 78 -0.05 -1.23 1.04
N GLU A 79 -1.10 -1.22 1.85
CA GLU A 79 -2.05 -0.11 1.94
C GLU A 79 -1.33 1.19 2.34
N GLN A 80 -0.46 1.12 3.35
CA GLN A 80 0.29 2.29 3.81
C GLN A 80 1.32 2.78 2.78
N CYS A 81 1.86 1.88 1.96
CA CYS A 81 2.76 2.25 0.85
C CYS A 81 2.02 3.03 -0.25
N LEU A 82 0.79 2.66 -0.58
CA LEU A 82 -0.05 3.41 -1.52
C LEU A 82 -0.34 4.82 -1.01
N ILE A 83 -0.79 4.93 0.25
CA ILE A 83 -1.13 6.21 0.87
C ILE A 83 0.11 7.13 0.95
N LEU A 84 1.23 6.61 1.45
CA LEU A 84 2.47 7.38 1.57
C LEU A 84 3.04 7.74 0.20
N GLY A 85 3.09 6.79 -0.72
CA GLY A 85 3.60 7.01 -2.07
C GLY A 85 2.86 8.12 -2.80
N ALA A 86 1.52 8.10 -2.78
CA ALA A 86 0.70 9.15 -3.37
C ALA A 86 0.94 10.50 -2.72
N LYS A 87 0.98 10.56 -1.39
CA LYS A 87 1.29 11.80 -0.66
C LYS A 87 2.65 12.38 -1.07
N LEU A 88 3.68 11.55 -1.17
CA LEU A 88 5.02 11.97 -1.57
C LEU A 88 5.03 12.51 -3.01
N ILE A 89 4.34 11.83 -3.94
CA ILE A 89 4.20 12.30 -5.34
C ILE A 89 3.52 13.67 -5.37
N SER A 90 2.35 13.82 -4.74
CA SER A 90 1.62 15.11 -4.73
C SER A 90 2.44 16.22 -4.05
N CYS A 91 3.24 15.90 -3.02
CA CYS A 91 4.15 16.86 -2.39
C CYS A 91 5.29 17.29 -3.33
N THR A 92 5.89 16.35 -4.05
CA THR A 92 6.93 16.65 -5.05
C THR A 92 6.37 17.55 -6.15
N GLU A 93 5.18 17.22 -6.68
CA GLU A 93 4.54 18.00 -7.72
C GLU A 93 4.24 19.44 -7.28
N LYS A 94 3.63 19.62 -6.11
CA LYS A 94 3.37 20.95 -5.52
C LYS A 94 4.65 21.77 -5.36
N TYR A 95 5.73 21.12 -4.94
CA TYR A 95 7.04 21.78 -4.80
C TYR A 95 7.58 22.22 -6.16
N LEU A 96 7.54 21.35 -7.17
CA LEU A 96 7.97 21.65 -8.54
C LEU A 96 7.16 22.79 -9.17
N SER A 97 5.83 22.79 -9.02
CA SER A 97 4.97 23.87 -9.52
C SER A 97 5.27 25.22 -8.87
N SER A 98 5.78 25.24 -7.63
CA SER A 98 6.08 26.48 -6.89
C SER A 98 7.46 27.08 -7.19
N LYS A 99 8.41 26.30 -7.73
CA LYS A 99 9.82 26.69 -7.93
C LYS A 99 10.29 26.57 -9.38
N SER A 100 9.44 26.93 -10.34
CA SER A 100 9.62 26.73 -11.79
C SER A 100 10.90 27.28 -12.45
N ASN A 101 11.84 27.90 -11.72
CA ASN A 101 13.07 28.49 -12.26
C ASN A 101 14.38 27.99 -11.63
N ASP A 102 14.39 26.94 -10.81
CA ASP A 102 15.64 26.42 -10.23
C ASP A 102 16.35 25.45 -11.21
N PRO A 103 17.51 25.81 -11.78
CA PRO A 103 18.20 25.00 -12.78
C PRO A 103 18.85 23.73 -12.19
N PHE A 104 18.92 23.60 -10.86
CA PHE A 104 19.51 22.45 -10.17
C PHE A 104 18.51 21.32 -9.87
N LEU A 105 17.23 21.53 -10.19
CA LEU A 105 16.18 20.51 -10.05
C LEU A 105 16.28 19.50 -11.19
N GLY A 106 17.27 18.60 -11.09
CA GLY A 106 17.38 17.45 -11.98
C GLY A 106 16.11 16.60 -11.98
N ILE A 107 15.80 15.99 -13.12
CA ILE A 107 14.72 15.03 -13.32
C ILE A 107 15.04 13.78 -12.49
N THR A 108 14.78 13.84 -11.19
CA THR A 108 14.87 12.69 -10.29
C THR A 108 13.46 12.15 -10.10
N GLU A 109 13.31 10.83 -10.23
CA GLU A 109 12.03 10.19 -9.95
C GLU A 109 11.62 10.53 -8.50
N SER A 110 10.37 10.99 -8.30
CA SER A 110 9.87 11.26 -6.95
C SER A 110 10.07 10.02 -6.07
N PRO A 111 10.60 10.15 -4.84
CA PRO A 111 10.72 9.03 -3.89
C PRO A 111 9.38 8.28 -3.69
N GLY A 112 8.26 8.99 -3.85
CA GLY A 112 6.93 8.40 -3.80
C GLY A 112 6.56 7.52 -4.99
N SER A 113 7.14 7.77 -6.18
CA SER A 113 6.80 7.03 -7.41
C SER A 113 7.25 5.58 -7.35
N ALA A 114 8.48 5.30 -6.94
CA ALA A 114 8.98 3.93 -6.82
C ALA A 114 8.16 3.12 -5.79
N LEU A 115 7.85 3.72 -4.64
CA LEU A 115 7.03 3.11 -3.60
C LEU A 115 5.61 2.84 -4.09
N TYR A 116 4.97 3.82 -4.70
CA TYR A 116 3.59 3.71 -5.18
C TYR A 116 3.48 2.67 -6.30
N ARG A 117 4.36 2.70 -7.30
CA ARG A 117 4.35 1.76 -8.43
C ARG A 117 4.57 0.31 -7.97
N SER A 118 5.50 0.09 -7.04
CA SER A 118 5.74 -1.25 -6.48
C SER A 118 4.52 -1.76 -5.71
N ALA A 119 3.90 -0.89 -4.91
CA ALA A 119 2.72 -1.24 -4.13
C ALA A 119 1.50 -1.51 -5.03
N GLN A 120 1.29 -0.66 -6.04
CA GLN A 120 0.26 -0.82 -7.05
C GLN A 120 0.43 -2.15 -7.79
N SER A 121 1.61 -2.44 -8.33
CA SER A 121 1.88 -3.68 -9.05
C SER A 121 1.60 -4.91 -8.18
N THR A 122 2.02 -4.89 -6.92
CA THR A 122 1.81 -6.01 -6.00
C THR A 122 0.33 -6.18 -5.66
N LEU A 123 -0.41 -5.09 -5.43
CA LEU A 123 -1.85 -5.15 -5.17
C LEU A 123 -2.61 -5.71 -6.37
N LEU A 124 -2.32 -5.22 -7.58
CA LEU A 124 -3.00 -5.65 -8.80
C LEU A 124 -2.71 -7.13 -9.09
N GLN A 125 -1.51 -7.61 -8.80
CA GLN A 125 -1.21 -9.04 -8.88
C GLN A 125 -2.05 -9.86 -7.89
N HIS A 126 -2.13 -9.45 -6.63
CA HIS A 126 -2.97 -10.13 -5.63
C HIS A 126 -4.46 -10.10 -6.01
N LEU A 127 -4.92 -9.00 -6.61
CA LEU A 127 -6.28 -8.89 -7.11
C LEU A 127 -6.53 -9.88 -8.24
N ALA A 128 -5.66 -9.93 -9.24
CA ALA A 128 -5.76 -10.86 -10.36
C ALA A 128 -5.74 -12.32 -9.88
N ASP A 129 -4.82 -12.66 -8.97
CA ASP A 129 -4.72 -13.99 -8.35
C ASP A 129 -6.01 -14.35 -7.62
N PHE A 130 -6.58 -13.41 -6.85
CA PHE A 130 -7.85 -13.59 -6.17
C PHE A 130 -9.00 -13.81 -7.17
N MET A 131 -9.05 -13.08 -8.29
CA MET A 131 -10.06 -13.29 -9.32
C MET A 131 -9.99 -14.69 -9.97
N THR A 132 -8.83 -15.34 -9.97
CA THR A 132 -8.71 -16.73 -10.44
C THR A 132 -9.42 -17.74 -9.53
N LEU A 133 -9.62 -17.41 -8.25
CA LEU A 133 -10.33 -18.26 -7.30
C LEU A 133 -11.84 -18.30 -7.55
N LEU A 134 -12.35 -17.29 -8.26
CA LEU A 134 -13.79 -17.09 -8.42
C LEU A 134 -14.40 -17.94 -9.54
N PRO A 135 -15.61 -18.47 -9.34
CA PRO A 135 -16.31 -19.23 -10.38
C PRO A 135 -16.79 -18.34 -11.54
N ARG A 136 -16.25 -18.53 -12.75
CA ARG A 136 -16.60 -17.75 -13.96
C ARG A 136 -17.85 -18.23 -14.74
N THR A 137 -18.59 -19.24 -14.28
CA THR A 137 -19.66 -19.89 -15.08
C THR A 137 -20.93 -20.21 -14.28
N SER A 138 -22.05 -20.45 -14.97
CA SER A 138 -23.41 -20.67 -14.47
C SER A 138 -23.62 -21.80 -13.43
N LYS A 139 -22.62 -22.66 -13.18
CA LYS A 139 -22.56 -23.50 -11.94
C LYS A 139 -22.09 -22.69 -10.71
N HIS A 140 -22.33 -21.39 -10.74
CA HIS A 140 -21.74 -20.34 -9.91
C HIS A 140 -22.13 -20.50 -8.44
N GLN A 141 -23.42 -20.70 -8.16
CA GLN A 141 -23.98 -20.58 -6.81
C GLN A 141 -23.42 -21.61 -5.81
N MET A 142 -23.35 -22.89 -6.18
CA MET A 142 -22.86 -23.93 -5.27
C MET A 142 -21.35 -23.79 -5.00
N ARG A 143 -20.58 -23.36 -6.01
CA ARG A 143 -19.14 -23.14 -5.86
C ARG A 143 -18.83 -21.87 -5.07
N MET A 144 -19.63 -20.81 -5.24
CA MET A 144 -19.57 -19.60 -4.42
C MET A 144 -19.89 -19.87 -2.95
N HIS A 145 -20.92 -20.68 -2.67
CA HIS A 145 -21.25 -21.05 -1.30
C HIS A 145 -20.10 -21.79 -0.61
N LYS A 146 -19.45 -22.72 -1.32
CA LYS A 146 -18.25 -23.39 -0.82
C LYS A 146 -17.12 -22.40 -0.55
N LEU A 147 -16.83 -21.51 -1.51
CA LEU A 147 -15.76 -20.50 -1.39
C LEU A 147 -15.97 -19.57 -0.19
N PHE A 148 -17.20 -19.11 0.02
CA PHE A 148 -17.58 -18.29 1.18
C PHE A 148 -17.55 -19.04 2.51
N SER A 149 -17.42 -20.37 2.49
CA SER A 149 -17.22 -21.17 3.70
C SER A 149 -15.74 -21.30 4.07
N GLU A 150 -14.82 -20.92 3.17
CA GLU A 150 -13.38 -21.05 3.40
C GLU A 150 -12.81 -19.83 4.15
N LYS A 151 -12.14 -20.06 5.28
CA LYS A 151 -11.57 -18.99 6.12
C LYS A 151 -10.51 -18.18 5.37
N SER A 152 -9.64 -18.85 4.63
CA SER A 152 -8.56 -18.24 3.84
C SER A 152 -9.08 -17.26 2.80
N PHE A 153 -10.26 -17.54 2.20
CA PHE A 153 -10.90 -16.61 1.28
C PHE A 153 -11.21 -15.26 1.94
N TRP A 154 -11.76 -15.28 3.16
CA TRP A 154 -12.08 -14.07 3.92
C TRP A 154 -10.84 -13.30 4.37
N GLU A 155 -9.80 -14.01 4.78
CA GLU A 155 -8.51 -13.39 5.15
C GLU A 155 -7.93 -12.60 3.96
N ILE A 156 -7.99 -13.17 2.74
CA ILE A 156 -7.56 -12.49 1.52
C ILE A 156 -8.52 -11.35 1.15
N LEU A 157 -9.84 -11.58 1.18
CA LEU A 157 -10.83 -10.56 0.84
C LEU A 157 -10.72 -9.33 1.75
N PHE A 158 -10.55 -9.54 3.06
CA PHE A 158 -10.38 -8.47 4.04
C PHE A 158 -9.05 -7.74 3.93
N PHE A 159 -8.07 -8.31 3.24
CA PHE A 159 -6.88 -7.58 2.85
C PHE A 159 -7.10 -6.80 1.54
N ILE A 160 -7.57 -7.47 0.49
CA ILE A 160 -7.65 -6.90 -0.86
C ILE A 160 -8.63 -5.73 -0.89
N VAL A 161 -9.82 -5.86 -0.31
CA VAL A 161 -10.87 -4.82 -0.37
C VAL A 161 -10.40 -3.46 0.19
N PRO A 162 -9.93 -3.34 1.44
CA PRO A 162 -9.47 -2.05 1.95
C PRO A 162 -8.25 -1.51 1.19
N CYS A 163 -7.33 -2.39 0.77
CA CYS A 163 -6.17 -1.98 -0.01
C CYS A 163 -6.57 -1.42 -1.39
N THR A 164 -7.51 -2.07 -2.08
CA THR A 164 -8.09 -1.58 -3.34
C THR A 164 -8.85 -0.27 -3.15
N CYS A 165 -9.59 -0.10 -2.06
CA CYS A 165 -10.21 1.20 -1.75
C CYS A 165 -9.16 2.30 -1.60
N SER A 166 -8.09 2.05 -0.83
CA SER A 166 -6.99 3.01 -0.65
C SER A 166 -6.25 3.30 -1.96
N PHE A 167 -6.09 2.31 -2.84
CA PHE A 167 -5.60 2.51 -4.21
C PHE A 167 -6.51 3.47 -4.99
N LEU A 168 -7.81 3.20 -5.06
CA LEU A 168 -8.75 4.05 -5.79
C LEU A 168 -8.81 5.49 -5.25
N VAL A 169 -8.82 5.66 -3.93
CA VAL A 169 -8.79 6.98 -3.29
C VAL A 169 -7.49 7.73 -3.60
N THR A 170 -6.35 7.04 -3.60
CA THR A 170 -5.07 7.68 -3.91
C THR A 170 -4.96 8.07 -5.38
N GLN A 171 -5.61 7.35 -6.31
CA GLN A 171 -5.67 7.74 -7.72
C GLN A 171 -6.31 9.13 -7.90
N ASP A 172 -7.26 9.53 -7.06
CA ASP A 172 -7.85 10.87 -7.14
C ASP A 172 -6.86 12.00 -6.82
N SER A 173 -5.79 11.69 -6.06
CA SER A 173 -4.78 12.64 -5.60
C SER A 173 -3.53 12.71 -6.46
N LEU A 174 -3.40 11.82 -7.44
CA LEU A 174 -2.25 11.74 -8.34
C LEU A 174 -2.48 12.58 -9.60
N PRO A 175 -1.42 13.20 -10.15
CA PRO A 175 -1.51 13.98 -11.39
C PRO A 175 -1.89 13.11 -12.59
N ASP A 176 -1.28 11.93 -12.70
CA ASP A 176 -1.56 10.95 -13.74
C ASP A 176 -2.34 9.77 -13.16
N ARG A 177 -3.65 9.78 -13.38
CA ARG A 177 -4.51 8.64 -13.08
C ARG A 177 -4.16 7.51 -14.03
N ASN A 178 -3.66 6.41 -13.48
CA ASN A 178 -3.27 5.26 -14.28
C ASN A 178 -3.75 3.97 -13.60
N ILE A 179 -4.98 3.60 -13.92
CA ILE A 179 -5.53 2.28 -13.63
C ILE A 179 -5.34 1.46 -14.93
N PRO A 180 -4.51 0.40 -14.92
CA PRO A 180 -4.39 -0.48 -16.07
C PRO A 180 -5.75 -1.05 -16.49
N ASN A 181 -6.08 -1.01 -17.78
CA ASN A 181 -7.38 -1.46 -18.29
C ASN A 181 -7.70 -2.91 -17.88
N ASP A 182 -6.70 -3.79 -17.82
CA ASP A 182 -6.91 -5.19 -17.43
C ASP A 182 -7.35 -5.32 -15.96
N SER A 183 -7.00 -4.34 -15.11
CA SER A 183 -7.37 -4.34 -13.69
C SER A 183 -8.73 -3.71 -13.41
N SER A 184 -9.31 -2.94 -14.33
CA SER A 184 -10.62 -2.32 -14.08
C SER A 184 -11.74 -3.35 -14.00
N ASP A 185 -11.69 -4.38 -14.83
CA ASP A 185 -12.66 -5.48 -14.80
C ASP A 185 -12.56 -6.23 -13.47
N ASP A 186 -11.35 -6.52 -13.00
CA ASP A 186 -11.15 -7.20 -11.72
C ASP A 186 -11.66 -6.36 -10.54
N ILE A 187 -11.45 -5.04 -10.55
CA ILE A 187 -11.97 -4.13 -9.52
C ILE A 187 -13.51 -4.13 -9.52
N VAL A 188 -14.14 -4.14 -10.70
CA VAL A 188 -15.60 -4.22 -10.84
C VAL A 188 -16.11 -5.57 -10.31
N HIS A 189 -15.48 -6.68 -10.66
CA HIS A 189 -15.85 -7.99 -10.13
C HIS A 189 -15.69 -8.08 -8.61
N LEU A 190 -14.61 -7.53 -8.05
CA LEU A 190 -14.43 -7.43 -6.60
C LEU A 190 -15.61 -6.70 -5.94
N SER A 191 -16.04 -5.59 -6.53
CA SER A 191 -17.17 -4.80 -6.03
C SER A 191 -18.48 -5.58 -6.06
N ALA A 192 -18.75 -6.31 -7.14
CA ALA A 192 -19.94 -7.15 -7.29
C ALA A 192 -20.00 -8.25 -6.22
N ILE A 193 -18.88 -8.91 -5.92
CA ILE A 193 -18.79 -9.97 -4.91
C ILE A 193 -19.06 -9.42 -3.50
N CYS A 194 -18.51 -8.25 -3.20
CA CYS A 194 -18.75 -7.57 -1.93
C CYS A 194 -20.25 -7.26 -1.78
N CYS A 195 -20.88 -6.70 -2.81
CA CYS A 195 -22.32 -6.42 -2.84
C CYS A 195 -23.18 -7.69 -2.68
N GLU A 196 -22.85 -8.74 -3.44
CA GLU A 196 -23.52 -10.04 -3.36
C GLU A 196 -23.49 -10.65 -1.96
N LYS A 197 -22.41 -10.44 -1.21
CA LYS A 197 -22.35 -10.91 0.18
C LYS A 197 -23.16 -10.04 1.11
N LEU A 198 -23.06 -8.71 0.99
CA LEU A 198 -23.85 -7.78 1.79
C LEU A 198 -25.35 -8.05 1.63
N GLN A 199 -25.78 -8.32 0.39
CA GLN A 199 -27.15 -8.71 0.10
C GLN A 199 -27.54 -10.00 0.82
N ARG A 200 -26.73 -11.06 0.74
CA ARG A 200 -27.00 -12.33 1.44
C ARG A 200 -27.04 -12.16 2.96
N LEU A 201 -26.22 -11.28 3.53
CA LEU A 201 -26.24 -10.98 4.97
C LEU A 201 -27.51 -10.23 5.38
N HIS A 202 -27.96 -9.30 4.54
CA HIS A 202 -29.21 -8.57 4.76
C HIS A 202 -30.42 -9.51 4.69
N GLU A 203 -30.49 -10.36 3.67
CA GLU A 203 -31.54 -11.38 3.52
C GLU A 203 -31.58 -12.38 4.70
N MET A 204 -30.44 -12.66 5.34
CA MET A 204 -30.37 -13.48 6.56
C MET A 204 -30.85 -12.74 7.81
N SER A 205 -30.76 -11.41 7.85
CA SER A 205 -31.17 -10.57 8.99
C SER A 205 -32.68 -10.35 9.06
N ASP A 206 -33.39 -10.46 7.93
CA ASP A 206 -34.85 -10.28 7.85
C ASP A 206 -35.65 -11.60 7.96
N GLY A 207 -34.98 -12.72 8.24
CA GLY A 207 -35.59 -14.04 8.41
C GLY A 207 -36.19 -14.26 9.81
N PRO A 208 -37.33 -14.98 9.95
CA PRO A 208 -37.95 -15.22 11.25
C PRO A 208 -37.13 -16.20 12.10
N LEU A 209 -36.68 -15.73 13.28
CA LEU A 209 -35.91 -16.43 14.32
C LEU A 209 -34.62 -17.12 13.83
N GLN A 210 -33.48 -16.43 13.96
CA GLN A 210 -32.18 -17.11 14.09
C GLN A 210 -31.63 -16.99 15.52
N SER A 211 -31.22 -18.14 16.05
CA SER A 211 -30.49 -18.29 17.30
C SER A 211 -29.22 -17.41 17.31
N PRO A 212 -28.86 -16.79 18.45
CA PRO A 212 -27.68 -15.91 18.57
C PRO A 212 -26.35 -16.57 18.16
N ALA A 213 -26.27 -17.91 18.11
CA ALA A 213 -25.09 -18.65 17.66
C ALA A 213 -24.80 -18.53 16.14
N ALA A 214 -25.80 -18.18 15.32
CA ALA A 214 -25.61 -17.98 13.88
C ALA A 214 -24.93 -16.64 13.54
N LEU A 215 -25.09 -15.64 14.41
CA LEU A 215 -24.48 -14.32 14.28
C LEU A 215 -23.02 -14.29 14.78
N GLU A 216 -22.65 -15.17 15.73
CA GLU A 216 -21.30 -15.23 16.31
C GLU A 216 -20.21 -15.69 15.32
N ASN A 217 -20.59 -16.36 14.23
CA ASN A 217 -19.65 -16.88 13.22
C ASN A 217 -19.56 -16.00 11.97
N LEU A 218 -20.25 -14.87 11.93
CA LEU A 218 -20.15 -13.95 10.80
C LEU A 218 -18.89 -13.09 10.93
N PRO A 219 -18.02 -13.09 9.91
CA PRO A 219 -16.84 -12.25 9.95
C PRO A 219 -17.28 -10.77 9.94
N VAL A 220 -16.86 -10.02 10.97
CA VAL A 220 -17.15 -8.59 11.09
C VAL A 220 -16.46 -7.86 9.94
N PHE A 221 -17.25 -7.25 9.05
CA PHE A 221 -16.71 -6.51 7.92
C PHE A 221 -15.99 -5.25 8.39
N PRO A 222 -14.80 -4.94 7.84
CA PRO A 222 -14.12 -3.69 8.14
C PRO A 222 -14.98 -2.50 7.65
N PRO A 223 -14.98 -1.37 8.37
CA PRO A 223 -15.78 -0.18 8.04
C PRO A 223 -15.51 0.37 6.63
N ALA A 224 -14.37 0.05 6.02
CA ALA A 224 -14.03 0.41 4.64
C ALA A 224 -15.03 -0.15 3.60
N MET A 225 -15.69 -1.28 3.86
CA MET A 225 -16.68 -1.83 2.93
C MET A 225 -18.00 -1.03 2.94
N PHE A 226 -18.33 -0.35 4.04
CA PHE A 226 -19.45 0.58 4.09
C PHE A 226 -19.18 1.88 3.31
N ILE A 227 -17.91 2.23 3.09
CA ILE A 227 -17.53 3.38 2.26
C ILE A 227 -17.86 3.10 0.80
N VAL A 228 -17.74 1.85 0.32
CA VAL A 228 -18.18 1.51 -1.06
C VAL A 228 -19.69 1.71 -1.23
N GLY A 229 -20.50 1.52 -0.18
CA GLY A 229 -21.95 1.76 -0.21
C GLY A 229 -22.39 3.21 0.05
N LYS A 230 -21.52 4.08 0.59
CA LYS A 230 -21.82 5.49 0.89
C LYS A 230 -21.04 6.50 0.05
N ALA A 231 -19.93 6.09 -0.55
CA ALA A 231 -19.26 6.87 -1.56
C ALA A 231 -20.23 6.99 -2.74
N SER A 232 -20.57 8.23 -3.09
CA SER A 232 -21.26 8.62 -4.32
C SER A 232 -20.89 7.69 -5.47
N PRO A 233 -21.84 7.36 -6.38
CA PRO A 233 -21.58 6.43 -7.46
C PRO A 233 -20.27 6.82 -8.12
N ILE A 234 -19.29 5.91 -8.08
CA ILE A 234 -18.15 5.97 -8.98
C ILE A 234 -18.80 5.83 -10.36
N VAL A 235 -19.20 6.97 -10.92
CA VAL A 235 -19.62 7.08 -12.30
C VAL A 235 -18.33 6.85 -13.06
N ILE A 236 -18.08 5.58 -13.38
CA ILE A 236 -17.19 5.20 -14.46
C ILE A 236 -17.82 5.82 -15.70
N LYS A 237 -17.45 7.08 -16.00
CA LYS A 237 -17.83 7.74 -17.24
C LYS A 237 -17.10 6.99 -18.35
N PHE A 238 -17.78 6.01 -18.92
CA PHE A 238 -17.41 5.46 -20.22
C PHE A 238 -17.32 6.64 -21.19
N LYS A 239 -16.11 6.92 -21.64
CA LYS A 239 -15.84 7.92 -22.66
C LYS A 239 -16.22 7.31 -24.01
N GLU A 240 -17.52 7.25 -24.28
CA GLU A 240 -18.08 7.30 -25.64
C GLU A 240 -19.59 7.60 -25.55
N GLY A 241 -19.99 8.69 -26.22
CA GLY A 241 -21.35 9.23 -26.21
C GLY A 241 -22.36 8.42 -27.02
N PRO A 242 -23.63 8.86 -27.06
CA PRO A 242 -24.76 8.01 -27.37
C PRO A 242 -24.99 7.85 -28.88
N ARG A 243 -25.37 6.65 -29.31
CA ARG A 243 -26.20 6.45 -30.50
C ARG A 243 -27.32 5.47 -30.17
N ILE A 244 -28.47 6.03 -29.80
CA ILE A 244 -29.75 5.35 -29.92
C ILE A 244 -30.22 5.63 -31.35
N ILE A 245 -30.30 4.60 -32.18
CA ILE A 245 -31.10 4.63 -33.41
C ILE A 245 -32.22 3.62 -33.17
N TYR A 246 -33.43 4.11 -32.93
CA TYR A 246 -34.64 3.33 -33.07
C TYR A 246 -34.85 3.11 -34.58
N HIS A 247 -35.01 1.86 -34.98
CA HIS A 247 -35.72 1.55 -36.21
C HIS A 247 -37.07 0.94 -35.82
N ASP A 248 -38.12 1.70 -36.10
CA ASP A 248 -39.50 1.22 -36.17
C ASP A 248 -39.59 0.07 -37.18
N HIS A 249 -40.30 -1.01 -36.80
CA HIS A 249 -41.34 -1.66 -37.59
C HIS A 249 -42.14 -2.66 -36.75
#